data_AF-A0A437M4C2-F1
#
_entry.id   AF-A0A437M4C2-F1
#
_cell.length_a   1.000
_cell.length_b   1.000
_cell.length_c   1.000
_cell.angle_alpha   90.00
_cell.angle_beta   90.00
_cell.angle_gamma   90.00
#
_symmetry.space_group_name_H-M   'P 1'
#
loop_
_entity.id
_entity.type
_entity.pdbx_description
1 polymer ?
#
loop_
_entity_poly.entity_id
_entity_poly.type
_entity_poly.pdbx_seq_one_letter_code
_entity_poly.pdbx_strand_id
1 'polypeptide(L)'
;MLSSAIDDAIFDAGLHAEAMAELGPQLSAVLNTQGCWIQRVNPSYGEVMTAYGFDMGSEQLYTERFYAIDPWLGKGMTLSPGKAHSLDAHIPIKSFLNGEFYTDYMRQRADYVHCMGAHFFLEGQAYALSFQRAQSVGPFEEDAEAQLDSLLPSLRRAFLTNARLQQQADHIARLELAQESAPLTILADRGFGVVWLNRAPPRDAPVRMTESGGQQRIDAGHGLGAAIRSATQGGAGQSSLLRVGRWAIEVDPVRDPPSRRPLAMIRVRDTAAEAARRVRDAATHFGLTAAEERLCASLLGGLSLQDHADLAGTMISTTRSHLKSLMAKMGVTRQAEVVSALAAMRG
;
A
#
# COMPACT_ATOMS: atom_id res chain seq x y z
N MET A 1 2.04 -2.59 37.13
CA MET A 1 2.33 -3.50 36.01
C MET A 1 1.54 -3.17 34.75
N LEU A 2 0.23 -2.83 34.83
CA LEU A 2 -0.56 -2.42 33.64
C LEU A 2 -0.07 -1.13 32.95
N SER A 3 0.44 -0.14 33.70
CA SER A 3 0.90 1.15 33.12
C SER A 3 2.11 1.02 32.19
N SER A 4 3.09 0.16 32.50
CA SER A 4 4.27 0.01 31.62
C SER A 4 3.92 -0.73 30.32
N ALA A 5 3.01 -1.70 30.38
CA ALA A 5 2.61 -2.48 29.22
C ALA A 5 1.85 -1.63 28.18
N ILE A 6 1.00 -0.70 28.63
CA ILE A 6 0.30 0.20 27.70
C ILE A 6 1.23 1.25 27.09
N ASP A 7 2.22 1.74 27.85
CA ASP A 7 3.22 2.67 27.33
C ASP A 7 4.07 2.01 26.23
N ASP A 8 4.51 0.76 26.42
CA ASP A 8 5.23 -0.03 25.43
C ASP A 8 4.37 -0.26 24.17
N ALA A 9 3.10 -0.60 24.33
CA ALA A 9 2.18 -0.78 23.21
C ALA A 9 1.93 0.49 22.40
N ILE A 10 1.79 1.63 23.09
CA ILE A 10 1.66 2.94 22.43
C ILE A 10 2.95 3.26 21.67
N PHE A 11 4.12 2.95 22.24
CA PHE A 11 5.40 3.13 21.56
C PHE A 11 5.49 2.27 20.29
N ASP A 12 5.17 0.97 20.39
CA ASP A 12 5.18 0.05 19.26
C ASP A 12 4.20 0.47 18.16
N ALA A 13 3.01 0.95 18.52
CA ALA A 13 2.04 1.52 17.58
C ALA A 13 2.60 2.72 16.80
N GLY A 14 3.52 3.47 17.40
CA GLY A 14 4.21 4.57 16.72
C GLY A 14 5.17 4.11 15.63
N LEU A 15 5.69 2.88 15.71
CA LEU A 15 6.69 2.34 14.80
C LEU A 15 6.11 1.37 13.77
N HIS A 16 5.01 0.69 14.11
CA HIS A 16 4.44 -0.39 13.33
C HIS A 16 2.95 -0.18 13.10
N ALA A 17 2.52 -0.21 11.83
CA ALA A 17 1.10 -0.10 11.47
C ALA A 17 0.27 -1.24 12.07
N GLU A 18 0.85 -2.43 12.24
CA GLU A 18 0.13 -3.56 12.82
C GLU A 18 -0.09 -3.40 14.32
N ALA A 19 0.90 -2.86 15.04
CA ALA A 19 0.75 -2.54 16.46
C ALA A 19 -0.28 -1.41 16.67
N MET A 20 -0.40 -0.47 15.72
CA MET A 20 -1.47 0.53 15.75
C MET A 20 -2.85 -0.12 15.69
N ALA A 21 -3.08 -1.06 14.76
CA ALA A 21 -4.36 -1.78 14.64
C ALA A 21 -4.72 -2.61 15.89
N GLU A 22 -3.72 -3.10 16.62
CA GLU A 22 -3.88 -3.92 17.84
C GLU A 22 -3.95 -3.08 19.14
N LEU A 23 -3.91 -1.74 19.04
CA LEU A 23 -3.88 -0.85 20.19
C LEU A 23 -5.25 -0.73 20.90
N GLY A 24 -6.34 -0.92 20.15
CA GLY A 24 -7.72 -0.75 20.63
C GLY A 24 -8.10 -1.64 21.82
N PRO A 25 -7.90 -2.97 21.77
CA PRO A 25 -8.15 -3.86 22.90
C PRO A 25 -7.36 -3.47 24.16
N GLN A 26 -6.13 -2.98 23.99
CA GLN A 26 -5.24 -2.65 25.11
C GLN A 26 -5.65 -1.35 25.79
N LEU A 27 -5.97 -0.32 25.02
CA LEU A 27 -6.56 0.91 25.54
C LEU A 27 -7.91 0.65 26.20
N SER A 28 -8.74 -0.22 25.61
CA SER A 28 -10.05 -0.58 26.17
C SER A 28 -9.92 -1.30 27.52
N ALA A 29 -8.92 -2.17 27.67
CA ALA A 29 -8.63 -2.84 28.93
C ALA A 29 -8.19 -1.84 30.02
N VAL A 30 -7.37 -0.86 29.66
CA VAL A 30 -6.89 0.18 30.60
C VAL A 30 -8.02 1.13 31.01
N LEU A 31 -8.88 1.54 30.08
CA LEU A 31 -9.97 2.49 30.29
C LEU A 31 -11.29 1.84 30.76
N ASN A 32 -11.30 0.51 30.90
CA ASN A 32 -12.47 -0.29 31.23
C ASN A 32 -13.65 0.00 30.28
N THR A 33 -13.43 -0.21 28.99
CA THR A 33 -14.43 0.00 27.93
C THR A 33 -14.64 -1.28 27.12
N GLN A 34 -15.82 -1.40 26.53
CA GLN A 34 -16.17 -2.56 25.69
C GLN A 34 -15.91 -2.26 24.21
N GLY A 35 -16.03 -0.99 23.81
CA GLY A 35 -15.70 -0.52 22.48
C GLY A 35 -14.52 0.45 22.47
N CYS A 36 -13.79 0.44 21.36
CA CYS A 36 -12.82 1.46 21.00
C CYS A 36 -12.84 1.69 19.49
N TRP A 37 -12.78 2.96 19.10
CA TRP A 37 -12.66 3.37 17.70
C TRP A 37 -11.66 4.51 17.59
N ILE A 38 -10.64 4.32 16.77
CA ILE A 38 -9.61 5.31 16.45
C ILE A 38 -9.64 5.53 14.96
N GLN A 39 -9.77 6.78 14.56
CA GLN A 39 -9.88 7.13 13.15
C GLN A 39 -9.20 8.45 12.81
N ARG A 40 -8.75 8.54 11.55
CA ARG A 40 -8.44 9.80 10.89
C ARG A 40 -9.72 10.38 10.34
N VAL A 41 -10.01 11.61 10.74
CA VAL A 41 -11.24 12.31 10.37
C VAL A 41 -11.00 13.08 9.07
N ASN A 42 -11.78 12.79 8.03
CA ASN A 42 -11.86 13.58 6.81
C ASN A 42 -13.30 14.12 6.65
N PRO A 43 -13.49 15.32 6.05
CA PRO A 43 -14.82 15.89 5.82
C PRO A 43 -15.81 14.95 5.12
N SER A 44 -15.33 14.03 4.27
CA SER A 44 -16.19 13.17 3.45
C SER A 44 -16.21 11.69 3.87
N TYR A 45 -15.24 11.23 4.68
CA TYR A 45 -15.17 9.85 5.17
C TYR A 45 -14.26 9.74 6.41
N GLY A 46 -14.42 8.70 7.22
CA GLY A 46 -13.46 8.34 8.26
C GLY A 46 -12.52 7.26 7.77
N GLU A 47 -11.22 7.40 8.00
CA GLU A 47 -10.27 6.30 7.80
C GLU A 47 -10.03 5.64 9.17
N VAL A 48 -10.59 4.43 9.34
CA VAL A 48 -10.48 3.66 10.58
C VAL A 48 -9.06 3.14 10.71
N MET A 49 -8.41 3.47 11.82
CA MET A 49 -7.08 2.96 12.18
C MET A 49 -7.20 1.76 13.12
N THR A 50 -8.23 1.74 13.94
CA THR A 50 -8.51 0.69 14.92
C THR A 50 -9.98 0.68 15.25
N ALA A 51 -10.56 -0.51 15.27
CA ALA A 51 -11.88 -0.77 15.82
C ALA A 51 -11.79 -2.01 16.72
N TYR A 52 -12.40 -1.93 17.90
CA TYR A 52 -12.51 -3.03 18.85
C TYR A 52 -13.88 -3.01 19.51
N GLY A 53 -14.48 -4.19 19.71
CA GLY A 53 -15.84 -4.31 20.25
C GLY A 53 -16.94 -4.03 19.22
N PHE A 54 -16.60 -3.91 17.94
CA PHE A 54 -17.55 -3.72 16.84
C PHE A 54 -17.46 -4.89 15.85
N ASP A 55 -18.60 -5.27 15.26
CA ASP A 55 -18.64 -6.25 14.19
C ASP A 55 -18.08 -5.65 12.89
N MET A 56 -16.90 -6.10 12.45
CA MET A 56 -16.14 -5.56 11.32
C MET A 56 -16.91 -5.52 9.98
N GLY A 57 -18.01 -6.26 9.82
CA GLY A 57 -18.90 -6.15 8.66
C GLY A 57 -19.60 -4.79 8.52
N SER A 58 -19.50 -3.91 9.53
CA SER A 58 -20.24 -2.67 9.63
C SER A 58 -19.49 -1.40 9.22
N GLU A 59 -18.17 -1.45 9.02
CA GLU A 59 -17.35 -0.26 8.72
C GLU A 59 -17.77 0.43 7.42
N GLN A 60 -18.05 -0.34 6.37
CA GLN A 60 -18.47 0.20 5.08
C GLN A 60 -19.87 0.85 5.16
N LEU A 61 -20.83 0.18 5.80
CA LEU A 61 -22.17 0.72 6.02
C LEU A 61 -22.13 1.99 6.89
N TYR A 62 -21.29 2.01 7.92
CA TYR A 62 -21.06 3.19 8.73
C TYR A 62 -20.56 4.36 7.88
N THR A 63 -19.51 4.12 7.09
CA THR A 63 -18.88 5.14 6.26
C THR A 63 -19.83 5.71 5.22
N GLU A 64 -20.63 4.85 4.57
CA GLU A 64 -21.54 5.25 3.50
C GLU A 64 -22.80 5.98 3.98
N ARG A 65 -23.34 5.63 5.16
CA ARG A 65 -24.66 6.11 5.60
C ARG A 65 -24.66 6.84 6.94
N PHE A 66 -23.82 6.44 7.89
CA PHE A 66 -23.95 6.87 9.29
C PHE A 66 -22.87 7.84 9.75
N TYR A 67 -21.72 7.89 9.08
CA TYR A 67 -20.59 8.78 9.43
C TYR A 67 -21.01 10.25 9.52
N ALA A 68 -21.78 10.74 8.54
CA ALA A 68 -22.23 12.14 8.50
C ALA A 68 -23.24 12.50 9.60
N ILE A 69 -23.88 11.51 10.22
CA ILE A 69 -24.90 11.69 11.26
C ILE A 69 -24.49 11.13 12.62
N ASP A 70 -23.24 10.68 12.77
CA ASP A 70 -22.71 10.19 14.04
C ASP A 70 -22.66 11.34 15.06
N PRO A 71 -23.51 11.29 16.11
CA PRO A 71 -23.59 12.36 17.08
C PRO A 71 -22.35 12.43 17.98
N TRP A 72 -21.68 11.30 18.23
CA TRP A 72 -20.46 11.26 19.04
C TRP A 72 -19.31 11.92 18.32
N LEU A 73 -19.10 11.56 17.04
CA LEU A 73 -18.06 12.19 16.23
C LEU A 73 -18.36 13.68 16.02
N GLY A 74 -19.58 14.01 15.59
CA GLY A 74 -19.99 15.37 15.31
C GLY A 74 -19.83 16.28 16.53
N LYS A 75 -20.26 15.83 17.72
CA LYS A 75 -20.12 16.62 18.95
C LYS A 75 -18.68 16.63 19.47
N GLY A 76 -18.02 15.48 19.51
CA GLY A 76 -16.66 15.33 20.03
C GLY A 76 -15.64 16.21 19.32
N MET A 77 -15.79 16.40 18.00
CA MET A 77 -14.95 17.29 17.19
C MET A 77 -15.14 18.78 17.50
N THR A 78 -16.19 19.17 18.23
CA THR A 78 -16.42 20.57 18.68
C THR A 78 -15.83 20.89 20.04
N LEU A 79 -15.40 19.86 20.79
CA LEU A 79 -14.86 20.03 22.15
C LEU A 79 -13.39 20.47 22.12
N SER A 80 -12.77 20.66 23.28
CA SER A 80 -11.37 21.11 23.32
C SER A 80 -10.43 20.00 22.83
N PRO A 81 -9.58 20.26 21.81
CA PRO A 81 -8.63 19.26 21.33
C PRO A 81 -7.56 18.94 22.38
N GLY A 82 -7.07 17.71 22.34
CA GLY A 82 -6.03 17.21 23.22
C GLY A 82 -6.48 16.94 24.65
N LYS A 83 -7.80 16.85 24.88
CA LYS A 83 -8.40 16.52 26.17
C LYS A 83 -9.52 15.48 25.99
N ALA A 84 -9.66 14.59 26.97
CA ALA A 84 -10.75 13.64 27.10
C ALA A 84 -12.03 14.35 27.53
N HIS A 85 -13.17 13.91 26.99
CA HIS A 85 -14.49 14.37 27.39
C HIS A 85 -15.47 13.20 27.36
N SER A 86 -16.24 13.04 28.44
CA SER A 86 -17.47 12.25 28.44
C SER A 86 -18.52 12.95 27.59
N LEU A 87 -19.00 12.28 26.54
CA LEU A 87 -19.96 12.87 25.61
C LEU A 87 -21.39 12.85 26.14
N ASP A 88 -21.66 12.10 27.20
CA ASP A 88 -22.95 12.02 27.89
C ASP A 88 -23.39 13.39 28.44
N ALA A 89 -22.44 14.22 28.89
CA ALA A 89 -22.70 15.59 29.34
C ALA A 89 -23.13 16.53 28.21
N HIS A 90 -22.90 16.13 26.96
CA HIS A 90 -23.09 16.94 25.77
C HIS A 90 -24.19 16.41 24.85
N ILE A 91 -24.48 15.11 24.93
CA ILE A 91 -25.48 14.40 24.14
C ILE A 91 -26.38 13.68 25.15
N PRO A 92 -27.58 14.22 25.43
CA PRO A 92 -28.50 13.56 26.33
C PRO A 92 -28.79 12.12 25.85
N ILE A 93 -28.61 11.13 26.72
CA ILE A 93 -28.80 9.71 26.40
C ILE A 93 -30.17 9.46 25.73
N LYS A 94 -31.23 10.12 26.21
CA LYS A 94 -32.57 10.02 25.62
C LYS A 94 -32.58 10.48 24.15
N SER A 95 -31.84 11.53 23.79
CA SER A 95 -31.75 12.00 22.41
C SER A 95 -30.94 11.02 21.56
N PHE A 96 -29.83 10.48 22.10
CA PHE A 96 -29.03 9.47 21.42
C PHE A 96 -29.84 8.21 21.10
N LEU A 97 -30.55 7.64 22.09
CA LEU A 97 -31.34 6.40 21.94
C LEU A 97 -32.51 6.51 20.95
N ASN A 98 -32.96 7.74 20.65
CA ASN A 98 -34.04 8.02 19.70
C ASN A 98 -33.53 8.50 18.34
N GLY A 99 -32.22 8.72 18.17
CA GLY A 99 -31.63 9.17 16.92
C GLY A 99 -31.43 8.02 15.92
N GLU A 100 -31.48 8.35 14.62
CA GLU A 100 -31.31 7.38 13.51
C GLU A 100 -30.02 6.56 13.67
N PHE A 101 -28.93 7.22 14.06
CA PHE A 101 -27.65 6.56 14.32
C PHE A 101 -27.77 5.40 15.32
N TYR A 102 -28.51 5.58 16.42
CA TYR A 102 -28.66 4.51 17.38
C TYR A 102 -29.68 3.45 16.93
N THR A 103 -30.84 3.89 16.45
CA THR A 103 -31.96 2.98 16.12
C THR A 103 -31.64 2.06 14.95
N ASP A 104 -30.95 2.58 13.94
CA ASP A 104 -30.73 1.89 12.66
C ASP A 104 -29.34 1.25 12.57
N TYR A 105 -28.35 1.80 13.30
CA TYR A 105 -26.97 1.30 13.25
C TYR A 105 -26.52 0.64 14.56
N MET A 106 -26.47 1.38 15.67
CA MET A 106 -25.84 0.87 16.91
C MET A 106 -26.62 -0.25 17.60
N ARG A 107 -27.96 -0.12 17.72
CA ARG A 107 -28.81 -1.04 18.52
C ARG A 107 -28.68 -2.51 18.12
N GLN A 108 -28.42 -2.80 16.85
CA GLN A 108 -28.31 -4.17 16.34
C GLN A 108 -26.90 -4.77 16.52
N ARG A 109 -25.92 -3.95 16.89
CA ARG A 109 -24.48 -4.29 16.86
C ARG A 109 -23.84 -4.29 18.25
N ALA A 110 -24.25 -3.37 19.12
CA ALA A 110 -23.78 -3.30 20.50
C ALA A 110 -24.80 -2.59 21.40
N ASP A 111 -24.75 -2.87 22.70
CA ASP A 111 -25.52 -2.19 23.74
C ASP A 111 -24.83 -0.91 24.26
N TYR A 112 -23.94 -0.33 23.44
CA TYR A 112 -23.17 0.85 23.76
C TYR A 112 -24.04 2.10 23.75
N VAL A 113 -24.04 2.81 24.88
CA VAL A 113 -24.83 4.04 25.06
C VAL A 113 -24.02 5.19 25.64
N HIS A 114 -22.88 4.88 26.26
CA HIS A 114 -21.98 5.84 26.87
C HIS A 114 -20.72 5.96 26.02
N CYS A 115 -20.23 7.17 25.81
CA CYS A 115 -19.03 7.41 25.00
C CYS A 115 -18.13 8.46 25.64
N MET A 116 -16.86 8.15 25.77
CA MET A 116 -15.80 9.11 26.06
C MET A 116 -14.91 9.23 24.84
N GLY A 117 -14.50 10.45 24.50
CA GLY A 117 -13.64 10.67 23.36
C GLY A 117 -12.64 11.78 23.56
N ALA A 118 -11.62 11.76 22.73
CA ALA A 118 -10.66 12.82 22.59
C ALA A 118 -10.32 12.98 21.10
N HIS A 119 -9.98 14.19 20.70
CA HIS A 119 -9.46 14.43 19.36
C HIS A 119 -8.23 15.32 19.42
N PHE A 120 -7.39 15.25 18.41
CA PHE A 120 -6.25 16.15 18.26
C PHE A 120 -5.86 16.30 16.79
N PHE A 121 -5.13 17.37 16.52
CA PHE A 121 -4.62 17.68 15.19
C PHE A 121 -3.11 17.42 15.14
N LEU A 122 -2.67 16.71 14.10
CA LEU A 122 -1.26 16.47 13.79
C LEU A 122 -1.04 16.76 12.30
N GLU A 123 -0.12 17.67 11.99
CA GLU A 123 0.27 17.97 10.60
C GLU A 123 -0.92 18.25 9.65
N GLY A 124 -1.95 18.95 10.15
CA GLY A 124 -3.14 19.30 9.37
C GLY A 124 -4.21 18.20 9.29
N GLN A 125 -3.95 17.03 9.85
CA GLN A 125 -4.89 15.91 9.94
C GLN A 125 -5.55 15.87 11.33
N ALA A 126 -6.87 15.65 11.36
CA ALA A 126 -7.61 15.40 12.59
C ALA A 126 -7.67 13.90 12.90
N TYR A 127 -7.48 13.56 14.17
CA TYR A 127 -7.62 12.21 14.71
C TYR A 127 -8.65 12.22 15.82
N ALA A 128 -9.55 11.24 15.81
CA ALA A 128 -10.57 11.05 16.84
C ALA A 128 -10.40 9.67 17.47
N LEU A 129 -10.38 9.64 18.80
CA LEU A 129 -10.38 8.44 19.62
C LEU A 129 -11.70 8.45 20.38
N SER A 130 -12.41 7.33 20.35
CA SER A 130 -13.65 7.15 21.08
C SER A 130 -13.69 5.79 21.74
N PHE A 131 -14.25 5.74 22.94
CA PHE A 131 -14.32 4.56 23.77
C PHE A 131 -15.73 4.43 24.31
N GLN A 132 -16.30 3.24 24.17
CA GLN A 132 -17.72 3.01 24.42
C GLN A 132 -17.94 2.08 25.59
N ARG A 133 -18.93 2.43 26.41
CA ARG A 133 -19.44 1.58 27.49
C ARG A 133 -20.87 1.15 27.21
N ALA A 134 -21.12 -0.12 27.53
CA ALA A 134 -22.45 -0.69 27.56
C ALA A 134 -23.32 0.01 28.61
N GLN A 135 -24.63 0.03 28.40
CA GLN A 135 -25.59 0.61 29.35
C GLN A 135 -25.48 0.01 30.76
N SER A 136 -25.14 -1.29 30.84
CA SER A 136 -24.98 -2.02 32.11
C SER A 136 -23.76 -1.60 32.93
N VAL A 137 -22.77 -0.96 32.31
CA VAL A 137 -21.51 -0.54 32.96
C VAL A 137 -21.62 0.87 33.52
N GLY A 138 -22.44 1.72 32.90
CA GLY A 138 -22.66 3.10 33.31
C GLY A 138 -21.72 4.11 32.64
N PRO A 139 -21.93 5.42 32.93
CA PRO A 139 -21.22 6.52 32.27
C PRO A 139 -19.75 6.61 32.67
N PHE A 140 -19.03 7.51 32.01
CA PHE A 140 -17.67 7.89 32.38
C PHE A 140 -17.67 8.99 33.43
N GLU A 141 -16.80 8.85 34.44
CA GLU A 141 -16.55 9.82 35.49
C GLU A 141 -15.20 10.54 35.25
N GLU A 142 -14.93 11.60 36.02
CA GLU A 142 -13.71 12.43 35.89
C GLU A 142 -12.41 11.61 35.96
N ASP A 143 -12.37 10.53 36.75
CA ASP A 143 -11.21 9.64 36.85
C ASP A 143 -10.89 8.95 35.51
N ALA A 144 -11.91 8.57 34.73
CA ALA A 144 -11.71 7.95 33.42
C ALA A 144 -11.20 8.96 32.39
N GLU A 145 -11.68 10.22 32.47
CA GLU A 145 -11.16 11.31 31.65
C GLU A 145 -9.69 11.60 31.99
N ALA A 146 -9.35 11.70 33.28
CA ALA A 146 -7.99 11.92 33.75
C ALA A 146 -7.03 10.79 33.30
N GLN A 147 -7.53 9.55 33.30
CA GLN A 147 -6.77 8.40 32.81
C GLN A 147 -6.49 8.50 31.31
N LEU A 148 -7.48 8.82 30.47
CA LEU A 148 -7.23 9.04 29.04
C LEU A 148 -6.32 10.25 28.81
N ASP A 149 -6.53 11.36 29.53
CA ASP A 149 -5.67 12.56 29.47
C ASP A 149 -4.19 12.23 29.74
N SER A 150 -3.91 11.29 30.65
CA SER A 150 -2.53 10.85 30.93
C SER A 150 -1.87 10.11 29.75
N LEU A 151 -2.67 9.43 28.91
CA LEU A 151 -2.21 8.66 27.74
C LEU A 151 -2.13 9.52 26.47
N LEU A 152 -2.90 10.61 26.38
CA LEU A 152 -2.94 11.45 25.17
C LEU A 152 -1.56 11.97 24.71
N PRO A 153 -0.62 12.38 25.59
CA PRO A 153 0.70 12.81 25.16
C PRO A 153 1.52 11.71 24.45
N SER A 154 1.48 10.47 24.93
CA SER A 154 2.20 9.35 24.30
C SER A 154 1.51 8.91 23.01
N LEU A 155 0.17 8.83 23.00
CA LEU A 155 -0.62 8.54 21.80
C LEU A 155 -0.36 9.56 20.68
N ARG A 156 -0.34 10.86 20.99
CA ARG A 156 -0.02 11.90 20.00
C ARG A 156 1.36 11.74 19.40
N ARG A 157 2.36 11.36 20.21
CA ARG A 157 3.72 11.09 19.71
C ARG A 157 3.74 9.86 18.81
N ALA A 158 3.09 8.78 19.22
CA ALA A 158 2.99 7.56 18.43
C ALA A 158 2.34 7.83 17.06
N PHE A 159 1.20 8.53 17.05
CA PHE A 159 0.46 8.84 15.83
C PHE A 159 1.26 9.74 14.89
N LEU A 160 1.99 10.72 15.44
CA LEU A 160 2.89 11.58 14.66
C LEU A 160 4.04 10.78 14.04
N THR A 161 4.69 9.91 14.80
CA THR A 161 5.77 9.06 14.31
C THR A 161 5.27 8.15 13.19
N ASN A 162 4.14 7.48 13.40
CA ASN A 162 3.51 6.60 12.42
C ASN A 162 3.16 7.36 11.12
N ALA A 163 2.54 8.53 11.23
CA ALA A 163 2.20 9.36 10.07
C ALA A 163 3.44 9.78 9.26
N ARG A 164 4.52 10.17 9.93
CA ARG A 164 5.77 10.55 9.26
C ARG A 164 6.46 9.37 8.57
N LEU A 165 6.47 8.21 9.20
CA LEU A 165 7.01 6.99 8.58
C LEU A 165 6.21 6.61 7.33
N GLN A 166 4.88 6.70 7.40
CA GLN A 166 4.02 6.46 6.23
C GLN A 166 4.28 7.48 5.11
N GLN A 167 4.39 8.77 5.44
CA GLN A 167 4.69 9.81 4.45
C GLN A 167 6.04 9.58 3.77
N GLN A 168 7.05 9.13 4.51
CA GLN A 168 8.35 8.77 3.95
C GLN A 168 8.27 7.55 3.03
N ALA A 169 7.55 6.51 3.44
CA ALA A 169 7.31 5.33 2.62
C ALA A 169 6.57 5.69 1.31
N ASP A 170 5.52 6.50 1.39
CA ASP A 170 4.77 7.00 0.24
C ASP A 170 5.64 7.87 -0.68
N HIS A 171 6.52 8.70 -0.11
CA HIS A 171 7.44 9.52 -0.89
C HIS A 171 8.45 8.66 -1.64
N ILE A 172 9.05 7.65 -0.99
CA ILE A 172 9.95 6.70 -1.62
C ILE A 172 9.21 5.96 -2.75
N ALA A 173 8.02 5.42 -2.48
CA ALA A 173 7.21 4.75 -3.49
C ALA A 173 6.91 5.69 -4.67
N ARG A 174 6.56 6.96 -4.42
CA ARG A 174 6.34 7.97 -5.49
C ARG A 174 7.60 8.28 -6.29
N LEU A 175 8.77 8.35 -5.67
CA LEU A 175 10.04 8.55 -6.37
C LEU A 175 10.39 7.35 -7.24
N GLU A 176 10.13 6.12 -6.77
CA GLU A 176 10.25 4.90 -7.57
C GLU A 176 9.27 4.91 -8.75
N LEU A 177 8.06 5.43 -8.55
CA LEU A 177 7.02 5.53 -9.58
C LEU A 177 7.28 6.63 -10.62
N ALA A 178 7.93 7.72 -10.22
CA ALA A 178 8.26 8.85 -11.08
C ALA A 178 9.46 8.59 -12.00
N GLN A 179 10.18 7.46 -11.83
CA GLN A 179 11.14 7.03 -12.84
C GLN A 179 10.38 6.60 -14.10
N GLU A 180 10.60 7.29 -15.23
CA GLU A 180 10.01 6.94 -16.54
C GLU A 180 10.28 5.48 -16.95
N SER A 181 11.32 4.87 -16.38
CA SER A 181 11.73 3.47 -16.55
C SER A 181 11.04 2.47 -15.61
N ALA A 182 10.19 2.91 -14.67
CA ALA A 182 9.54 2.00 -13.73
C ALA A 182 8.64 1.00 -14.48
N PRO A 183 8.67 -0.30 -14.12
CA PRO A 183 7.79 -1.29 -14.71
C PRO A 183 6.33 -0.97 -14.38
N LEU A 184 5.42 -1.32 -15.30
CA LEU A 184 3.98 -1.27 -15.00
C LEU A 184 3.74 -2.19 -13.79
N THR A 185 3.17 -1.65 -12.71
CA THR A 185 2.92 -2.37 -11.46
C THR A 185 1.45 -2.29 -11.12
N ILE A 186 0.84 -3.44 -10.84
CA ILE A 186 -0.58 -3.59 -10.52
C ILE A 186 -0.69 -4.41 -9.24
N LEU A 187 -1.49 -3.93 -8.29
CA LEU A 187 -1.91 -4.70 -7.12
C LEU A 187 -3.31 -5.24 -7.37
N ALA A 188 -3.48 -6.55 -7.22
CA ALA A 188 -4.76 -7.21 -7.43
C ALA A 188 -5.11 -8.18 -6.30
N ASP A 189 -6.40 -8.31 -6.02
CA ASP A 189 -6.91 -9.31 -5.09
C ASP A 189 -7.05 -10.70 -5.73
N ARG A 190 -7.41 -11.69 -4.92
CA ARG A 190 -7.64 -13.08 -5.35
C ARG A 190 -8.74 -13.21 -6.41
N GLY A 191 -9.72 -12.31 -6.37
CA GLY A 191 -10.81 -12.22 -7.32
C GLY A 191 -10.47 -11.44 -8.59
N PHE A 192 -9.20 -11.10 -8.84
CA PHE A 192 -8.75 -10.28 -9.98
C PHE A 192 -9.20 -8.82 -9.92
N GLY A 193 -9.75 -8.36 -8.79
CA GLY A 193 -10.07 -6.96 -8.56
C GLY A 193 -8.79 -6.14 -8.47
N VAL A 194 -8.72 -5.05 -9.22
CA VAL A 194 -7.58 -4.13 -9.19
C VAL A 194 -7.73 -3.25 -7.97
N VAL A 195 -6.77 -3.35 -7.06
CA VAL A 195 -6.69 -2.50 -5.85
C VAL A 195 -5.97 -1.20 -6.20
N TRP A 196 -4.90 -1.31 -6.98
CA TRP A 196 -4.09 -0.17 -7.38
C TRP A 196 -3.27 -0.48 -8.63
N LEU A 197 -2.90 0.55 -9.39
CA LEU A 197 -1.92 0.46 -10.47
C LEU A 197 -1.18 1.79 -10.63
N ASN A 198 0.08 1.74 -11.06
CA ASN A 198 0.86 2.95 -11.25
C ASN A 198 0.52 3.74 -12.51
N ARG A 199 0.10 3.06 -13.58
CA ARG A 199 -0.30 3.65 -14.86
C ARG A 199 -1.16 2.66 -15.65
N ALA A 200 -1.91 3.15 -16.62
CA ALA A 200 -2.68 2.29 -17.52
C ALA A 200 -1.77 1.33 -18.32
N PRO A 201 -2.15 0.06 -18.49
CA PRO A 201 -1.41 -0.87 -19.36
C PRO A 201 -1.35 -0.37 -20.81
N PRO A 202 -0.20 -0.46 -21.49
CA PRO A 202 -0.11 -0.22 -22.93
C PRO A 202 -1.09 -1.12 -23.71
N ARG A 203 -1.59 -0.64 -24.85
CA ARG A 203 -2.60 -1.37 -25.66
C ARG A 203 -2.12 -2.76 -26.13
N ASP A 204 -0.82 -2.91 -26.31
CA ASP A 204 -0.15 -4.13 -26.78
C ASP A 204 0.42 -4.99 -25.63
N ALA A 205 0.21 -4.59 -24.38
CA ALA A 205 0.56 -5.40 -23.22
C ALA A 205 -0.40 -6.60 -23.08
N PRO A 206 0.08 -7.75 -22.57
CA PRO A 206 -0.72 -8.97 -22.41
C PRO A 206 -1.67 -8.93 -21.21
N VAL A 207 -1.71 -7.81 -20.49
CA VAL A 207 -2.60 -7.57 -19.34
C VAL A 207 -3.67 -6.58 -19.78
N ARG A 208 -4.90 -7.05 -19.85
CA ARG A 208 -6.07 -6.23 -20.18
C ARG A 208 -6.89 -5.96 -18.92
N MET A 209 -7.53 -4.80 -18.91
CA MET A 209 -8.44 -4.40 -17.85
C MET A 209 -9.85 -4.40 -18.39
N THR A 210 -10.78 -4.89 -17.58
CA THR A 210 -12.22 -4.84 -17.83
C THR A 210 -12.89 -4.13 -16.68
N GLU A 211 -14.02 -3.49 -16.95
CA GLU A 211 -14.83 -2.85 -15.93
C GLU A 211 -16.09 -3.68 -15.72
N SER A 212 -16.38 -4.04 -14.47
CA SER A 212 -17.57 -4.79 -14.11
C SER A 212 -18.11 -4.26 -12.80
N GLY A 213 -19.37 -3.79 -12.81
CA GLY A 213 -20.00 -3.23 -11.61
C GLY A 213 -19.31 -2.00 -11.02
N GLY A 214 -18.65 -1.18 -11.86
CA GLY A 214 -17.91 0.01 -11.41
C GLY A 214 -16.52 -0.27 -10.80
N GLN A 215 -16.06 -1.53 -10.84
CA GLN A 215 -14.73 -1.91 -10.37
C GLN A 215 -13.86 -2.43 -11.53
N GLN A 216 -12.59 -2.02 -11.54
CA GLN A 216 -11.61 -2.50 -12.51
C GLN A 216 -11.13 -3.92 -12.15
N ARG A 217 -11.04 -4.77 -13.18
CA ARG A 217 -10.66 -6.18 -13.04
C ARG A 217 -9.65 -6.58 -14.10
N ILE A 218 -8.72 -7.46 -13.74
CA ILE A 218 -7.72 -8.01 -14.65
C ILE A 218 -8.34 -9.14 -15.48
N ASP A 219 -8.12 -9.10 -16.79
CA ASP A 219 -8.38 -10.23 -17.67
C ASP A 219 -7.37 -11.37 -17.40
N ALA A 220 -7.88 -12.51 -16.92
CA ALA A 220 -7.10 -13.61 -16.38
C ALA A 220 -6.44 -14.53 -17.45
N GLY A 221 -6.13 -13.99 -18.64
CA GLY A 221 -5.49 -14.72 -19.74
C GLY A 221 -4.01 -15.07 -19.51
N HIS A 222 -3.42 -15.82 -20.44
CA HIS A 222 -1.97 -16.11 -20.50
C HIS A 222 -1.36 -16.75 -19.23
N GLY A 223 -2.17 -17.46 -18.43
CA GLY A 223 -1.74 -18.06 -17.16
C GLY A 223 -1.69 -17.08 -15.98
N LEU A 224 -1.99 -15.79 -16.19
CA LEU A 224 -2.01 -14.75 -15.15
C LEU A 224 -3.02 -15.06 -14.05
N GLY A 225 -4.18 -15.61 -14.41
CA GLY A 225 -5.17 -16.02 -13.41
C GLY A 225 -4.67 -17.09 -12.44
N ALA A 226 -3.87 -18.05 -12.92
CA ALA A 226 -3.26 -19.06 -12.06
C ALA A 226 -2.19 -18.45 -11.16
N ALA A 227 -1.32 -17.60 -11.72
CA ALA A 227 -0.28 -16.90 -10.98
C ALA A 227 -0.85 -16.01 -9.85
N ILE A 228 -1.89 -15.23 -10.13
CA ILE A 228 -2.57 -14.39 -9.11
C ILE A 228 -3.14 -15.26 -7.99
N ARG A 229 -3.80 -16.39 -8.34
CA ARG A 229 -4.35 -17.30 -7.33
C ARG A 229 -3.27 -17.94 -6.47
N SER A 230 -2.11 -18.29 -7.03
CA SER A 230 -0.97 -18.86 -6.29
C SER A 230 -0.30 -17.82 -5.39
N ALA A 231 -0.15 -16.58 -5.84
CA ALA A 231 0.37 -15.48 -5.03
C ALA A 231 -0.57 -15.11 -3.87
N THR A 232 -1.88 -15.30 -4.05
CA THR A 232 -2.92 -14.97 -3.05
C THR A 232 -3.43 -16.19 -2.26
N GLN A 233 -2.73 -17.33 -2.30
CA GLN A 233 -3.04 -18.46 -1.42
C GLN A 233 -2.67 -18.11 0.04
N GLY A 234 -3.53 -18.48 0.99
CA GLY A 234 -3.28 -18.23 2.42
C GLY A 234 -2.01 -18.94 2.89
N GLY A 235 -1.04 -18.16 3.39
CA GLY A 235 0.30 -18.62 3.78
C GLY A 235 1.39 -17.68 3.24
N ALA A 236 2.57 -18.23 2.93
CA ALA A 236 3.54 -17.57 2.06
C ALA A 236 3.15 -17.92 0.61
N GLY A 237 2.50 -17.00 -0.10
CA GLY A 237 2.14 -17.22 -1.51
C GLY A 237 3.37 -17.52 -2.38
N GLN A 238 3.15 -17.97 -3.61
CA GLN A 238 4.26 -18.31 -4.52
C GLN A 238 4.46 -17.25 -5.60
N SER A 239 5.71 -16.80 -5.76
CA SER A 239 6.10 -15.96 -6.90
C SER A 239 6.06 -16.73 -8.21
N SER A 240 5.69 -16.07 -9.30
CA SER A 240 5.62 -16.63 -10.64
C SER A 240 6.20 -15.66 -11.67
N LEU A 241 6.86 -16.20 -12.70
CA LEU A 241 7.32 -15.44 -13.87
C LEU A 241 6.67 -16.00 -15.13
N LEU A 242 5.90 -15.17 -15.83
CA LEU A 242 5.26 -15.50 -17.10
C LEU A 242 5.97 -14.76 -18.24
N ARG A 243 6.08 -15.42 -19.40
CA ARG A 243 6.65 -14.85 -20.62
C ARG A 243 5.59 -14.87 -21.71
N VAL A 244 5.26 -13.71 -22.25
CA VAL A 244 4.26 -13.55 -23.32
C VAL A 244 4.86 -12.68 -24.41
N GLY A 245 5.45 -13.33 -25.42
CA GLY A 245 6.22 -12.63 -26.45
C GLY A 245 7.36 -11.81 -25.84
N ARG A 246 7.38 -10.49 -26.11
CA ARG A 246 8.37 -9.55 -25.56
C ARG A 246 8.09 -9.11 -24.12
N TRP A 247 7.02 -9.60 -23.51
CA TRP A 247 6.61 -9.17 -22.18
C TRP A 247 7.02 -10.20 -21.12
N ALA A 248 7.60 -9.70 -20.03
CA ALA A 248 7.79 -10.45 -18.80
C ALA A 248 6.78 -9.97 -17.76
N ILE A 249 6.05 -10.90 -17.15
CA ILE A 249 5.10 -10.60 -16.09
C ILE A 249 5.55 -11.35 -14.83
N GLU A 250 6.02 -10.60 -13.84
CA GLU A 250 6.32 -11.12 -12.52
C GLU A 250 5.10 -10.96 -11.63
N VAL A 251 4.75 -12.00 -10.90
CA VAL A 251 3.64 -12.00 -9.95
C VAL A 251 4.20 -12.43 -8.61
N ASP A 252 4.27 -11.50 -7.68
CA ASP A 252 4.83 -11.71 -6.35
C ASP A 252 3.73 -11.63 -5.28
N PRO A 253 3.76 -12.50 -4.26
CA PRO A 253 2.83 -12.42 -3.13
C PRO A 253 3.16 -11.20 -2.28
N VAL A 254 2.16 -10.37 -2.00
CA VAL A 254 2.28 -9.25 -1.07
C VAL A 254 1.10 -9.23 -0.11
N ARG A 255 1.26 -8.56 1.02
CA ARG A 255 0.16 -8.32 1.97
C ARG A 255 -0.13 -6.85 1.98
N ASP A 256 -1.41 -6.52 1.93
CA ASP A 256 -1.88 -5.16 2.13
C ASP A 256 -1.56 -4.74 3.58
N PRO A 257 -0.68 -3.75 3.83
CA PRO A 257 -0.27 -3.39 5.19
C PRO A 257 -1.43 -3.03 6.14
N PRO A 258 -2.50 -2.33 5.71
CA PRO A 258 -3.63 -2.01 6.58
C PRO A 258 -4.52 -3.20 6.94
N SER A 259 -4.73 -4.15 6.01
CA SER A 259 -5.75 -5.21 6.16
C SER A 259 -5.18 -6.63 6.26
N ARG A 260 -3.86 -6.80 6.12
CA ARG A 260 -3.13 -8.08 5.99
C ARG A 260 -3.71 -9.04 4.93
N ARG A 261 -4.61 -8.56 4.08
CA ARG A 261 -5.25 -9.39 3.03
C ARG A 261 -4.19 -9.76 1.98
N PRO A 262 -4.22 -11.01 1.49
CA PRO A 262 -3.29 -11.44 0.46
C PRO A 262 -3.60 -10.75 -0.87
N LEU A 263 -2.59 -10.10 -1.44
CA LEU A 263 -2.64 -9.46 -2.76
C LEU A 263 -1.54 -10.04 -3.65
N ALA A 264 -1.72 -9.88 -4.97
CA ALA A 264 -0.71 -10.15 -5.97
C ALA A 264 -0.12 -8.82 -6.46
N MET A 265 1.21 -8.67 -6.37
CA MET A 265 1.94 -7.61 -7.03
C MET A 265 2.39 -8.08 -8.40
N ILE A 266 1.84 -7.47 -9.44
CA ILE A 266 2.05 -7.84 -10.84
C ILE A 266 2.92 -6.77 -11.48
N ARG A 267 4.15 -7.14 -11.88
CA ARG A 267 5.08 -6.26 -12.59
C ARG A 267 5.21 -6.69 -14.04
N VAL A 268 4.86 -5.80 -14.96
CA VAL A 268 4.87 -6.04 -16.40
C VAL A 268 6.01 -5.24 -17.04
N ARG A 269 6.90 -5.94 -17.73
CA ARG A 269 8.12 -5.40 -18.37
C ARG A 269 8.16 -5.71 -19.85
N ASP A 270 8.48 -4.70 -20.66
CA ASP A 270 8.77 -4.87 -22.08
C ASP A 270 10.27 -5.16 -22.24
N THR A 271 10.63 -6.44 -22.34
CA THR A 271 12.03 -6.85 -22.34
C THR A 271 12.77 -6.40 -23.59
N ALA A 272 12.05 -6.20 -24.71
CA ALA A 272 12.65 -5.70 -25.94
C ALA A 272 12.95 -4.19 -25.83
N ALA A 273 12.01 -3.41 -25.28
CA ALA A 273 12.23 -1.99 -25.04
C ALA A 273 13.35 -1.75 -24.01
N GLU A 274 13.44 -2.58 -22.96
CA GLU A 274 14.53 -2.57 -21.99
C GLU A 274 15.89 -2.87 -22.63
N ALA A 275 15.98 -3.92 -23.44
CA ALA A 275 17.20 -4.27 -24.17
C ALA A 275 17.66 -3.12 -25.09
N ALA A 276 16.73 -2.53 -25.85
CA ALA A 276 17.02 -1.40 -26.72
C ALA A 276 17.48 -0.16 -25.94
N ARG A 277 16.92 0.11 -24.76
CA ARG A 277 17.34 1.21 -23.89
C ARG A 277 18.77 1.02 -23.39
N ARG A 278 19.08 -0.17 -22.85
CA ARG A 278 20.45 -0.50 -22.40
C ARG A 278 21.49 -0.33 -23.48
N VAL A 279 21.15 -0.68 -24.72
CA VAL A 279 22.02 -0.47 -25.89
C VAL A 279 22.23 1.01 -26.18
N ARG A 280 21.19 1.85 -26.13
CA ARG A 280 21.32 3.31 -26.31
C ARG A 280 22.13 3.96 -25.18
N ASP A 281 21.92 3.53 -23.94
CA ASP A 281 22.64 4.06 -22.78
C ASP A 281 24.13 3.69 -22.87
N ALA A 282 24.43 2.45 -23.25
CA ALA A 282 25.80 2.02 -23.55
C ALA A 282 26.40 2.79 -24.73
N ALA A 283 25.62 3.03 -25.80
CA ALA A 283 26.09 3.81 -26.94
C ALA A 283 26.49 5.23 -26.56
N THR A 284 25.67 5.87 -25.72
CA THR A 284 25.95 7.20 -25.17
C THR A 284 27.15 7.19 -24.24
N HIS A 285 27.23 6.21 -23.32
CA HIS A 285 28.27 6.15 -22.30
C HIS A 285 29.66 5.83 -22.88
N PHE A 286 29.73 4.89 -23.83
CA PHE A 286 31.00 4.41 -24.40
C PHE A 286 31.34 5.04 -25.77
N GLY A 287 30.52 5.97 -26.27
CA GLY A 287 30.71 6.58 -27.59
C GLY A 287 30.68 5.55 -28.71
N LEU A 288 29.69 4.66 -28.70
CA LEU A 288 29.55 3.62 -29.70
C LEU A 288 29.05 4.21 -31.03
N THR A 289 29.55 3.66 -32.13
CA THR A 289 29.06 3.96 -33.48
C THR A 289 27.74 3.23 -33.75
N ALA A 290 26.98 3.67 -34.76
CA ALA A 290 25.75 3.00 -35.17
C ALA A 290 25.96 1.53 -35.62
N ALA A 291 27.17 1.15 -36.04
CA ALA A 291 27.50 -0.24 -36.35
C ALA A 291 27.71 -1.06 -35.07
N GLU A 292 28.42 -0.50 -34.08
CA GLU A 292 28.65 -1.12 -32.77
C GLU A 292 27.35 -1.23 -31.97
N GLU A 293 26.47 -0.24 -32.03
CA GLU A 293 25.13 -0.27 -31.40
C GLU A 293 24.29 -1.43 -31.94
N ARG A 294 24.25 -1.61 -33.27
CA ARG A 294 23.55 -2.74 -33.91
C ARG A 294 24.14 -4.09 -33.52
N LEU A 295 25.47 -4.17 -33.37
CA LEU A 295 26.14 -5.36 -32.87
C LEU A 295 25.75 -5.66 -31.42
N CYS A 296 25.74 -4.65 -30.53
CA CYS A 296 25.30 -4.78 -29.14
C CYS A 296 23.85 -5.28 -29.04
N ALA A 297 22.94 -4.72 -29.83
CA ALA A 297 21.54 -5.14 -29.85
C ALA A 297 21.39 -6.62 -30.26
N SER A 298 22.17 -7.06 -31.26
CA SER A 298 22.18 -8.44 -31.73
C SER A 298 22.71 -9.41 -30.67
N LEU A 299 23.82 -9.04 -30.02
CA LEU A 299 24.43 -9.83 -28.95
C LEU A 299 23.53 -9.94 -27.72
N LEU A 300 22.87 -8.85 -27.32
CA LEU A 300 21.94 -8.82 -26.20
C LEU A 300 20.65 -9.62 -26.50
N GLY A 301 20.25 -9.68 -27.77
CA GLY A 301 19.18 -10.54 -28.27
C GLY A 301 19.56 -12.02 -28.40
N GLY A 302 20.80 -12.40 -28.09
CA GLY A 302 21.29 -13.78 -28.14
C GLY A 302 21.75 -14.26 -29.51
N LEU A 303 21.87 -13.38 -30.51
CA LEU A 303 22.38 -13.73 -31.84
C LEU A 303 23.89 -13.98 -31.81
N SER A 304 24.36 -14.93 -32.63
CA SER A 304 25.79 -15.15 -32.83
C SER A 304 26.40 -14.05 -33.73
N LEU A 305 27.73 -13.95 -33.73
CA LEU A 305 28.43 -13.03 -34.64
C LEU A 305 28.18 -13.37 -36.11
N GLN A 306 27.98 -14.66 -36.42
CA GLN A 306 27.67 -15.10 -37.77
C GLN A 306 26.27 -14.63 -38.19
N ASP A 307 25.27 -14.83 -37.33
CA ASP A 307 23.90 -14.36 -37.58
C ASP A 307 23.86 -12.84 -37.80
N HIS A 308 24.62 -12.09 -36.98
CA HIS A 308 24.74 -10.64 -37.16
C HIS A 308 25.41 -10.27 -38.49
N ALA A 309 26.49 -10.97 -38.86
CA ALA A 309 27.20 -10.72 -40.13
C ALA A 309 26.26 -10.93 -41.32
N ASP A 310 25.50 -12.02 -41.31
CA ASP A 310 24.55 -12.40 -42.35
C ASP A 310 23.40 -11.37 -42.43
N LEU A 311 22.82 -10.98 -41.28
CA LEU A 311 21.77 -9.95 -41.21
C LEU A 311 22.26 -8.57 -41.67
N ALA A 312 23.51 -8.22 -41.37
CA ALA A 312 24.10 -6.94 -41.75
C ALA A 312 24.61 -6.92 -43.19
N GLY A 313 24.64 -8.06 -43.90
CA GLY A 313 25.24 -8.18 -45.23
C GLY A 313 26.76 -7.94 -45.23
N THR A 314 27.45 -8.30 -44.15
CA THR A 314 28.89 -8.07 -43.98
C THR A 314 29.65 -9.37 -43.84
N MET A 315 30.95 -9.36 -44.17
CA MET A 315 31.80 -10.51 -43.89
C MET A 315 32.02 -10.68 -42.39
N ILE A 316 32.07 -11.94 -41.92
CA ILE A 316 32.35 -12.28 -40.52
C ILE A 316 33.67 -11.67 -40.01
N SER A 317 34.67 -11.48 -40.88
CA SER A 317 35.93 -10.79 -40.57
C SER A 317 35.73 -9.32 -40.20
N THR A 318 34.82 -8.62 -40.87
CA THR A 318 34.43 -7.24 -40.57
C THR A 318 33.68 -7.17 -39.24
N THR A 319 32.73 -8.09 -39.00
CA THR A 319 32.01 -8.18 -37.72
C THR A 319 32.95 -8.45 -36.55
N ARG A 320 33.95 -9.32 -36.72
CA ARG A 320 35.00 -9.55 -35.71
C ARG A 320 35.85 -8.29 -35.45
N SER A 321 36.14 -7.51 -36.48
CA SER A 321 36.82 -6.23 -36.33
C SER A 321 35.98 -5.21 -35.54
N HIS A 322 34.68 -5.12 -35.82
CA HIS A 322 33.75 -4.30 -35.03
C HIS A 322 33.66 -4.75 -33.57
N LEU A 323 33.59 -6.07 -33.31
CA LEU A 323 33.60 -6.60 -31.95
C LEU A 323 34.89 -6.22 -31.20
N LYS A 324 36.05 -6.29 -31.86
CA LYS A 324 37.33 -5.89 -31.26
C LYS A 324 37.35 -4.39 -30.90
N SER A 325 36.84 -3.53 -31.78
CA SER A 325 36.67 -2.10 -31.51
C SER A 325 35.73 -1.85 -30.33
N LEU A 326 34.56 -2.48 -30.34
CA LEU A 326 33.57 -2.40 -29.27
C LEU A 326 34.15 -2.80 -27.91
N MET A 327 34.84 -3.94 -27.86
CA MET A 327 35.48 -4.44 -26.63
C MET A 327 36.55 -3.48 -26.11
N ALA A 328 37.35 -2.88 -27.01
CA ALA A 328 38.32 -1.87 -26.63
C ALA A 328 37.66 -0.61 -26.04
N LYS A 329 36.56 -0.14 -26.63
CA LYS A 329 35.79 1.02 -26.10
C LYS A 329 35.15 0.73 -24.75
N MET A 330 34.68 -0.49 -24.54
CA MET A 330 34.05 -0.93 -23.29
C MET A 330 35.06 -1.38 -22.23
N GLY A 331 36.36 -1.44 -22.55
CA GLY A 331 37.41 -1.87 -21.62
C GLY A 331 37.35 -3.36 -21.24
N VAL A 332 36.80 -4.21 -22.10
CA VAL A 332 36.62 -5.66 -21.85
C VAL A 332 37.41 -6.51 -22.85
N THR A 333 37.66 -7.77 -22.50
CA THR A 333 38.49 -8.68 -23.31
C THR A 333 37.76 -9.93 -23.81
N ARG A 334 36.48 -10.11 -23.43
CA ARG A 334 35.64 -11.21 -23.90
C ARG A 334 34.26 -10.73 -24.35
N GLN A 335 33.68 -11.38 -25.36
CA GLN A 335 32.30 -11.11 -25.81
C GLN A 335 31.27 -11.27 -24.69
N ALA A 336 31.44 -12.27 -23.81
CA ALA A 336 30.53 -12.47 -22.68
C ALA A 336 30.58 -11.30 -21.67
N GLU A 337 31.71 -10.61 -21.56
CA GLU A 337 31.87 -9.41 -20.73
C GLU A 337 31.14 -8.22 -21.34
N VAL A 338 31.09 -8.11 -22.68
CA VAL A 338 30.25 -7.11 -23.38
C VAL A 338 28.78 -7.32 -23.01
N VAL A 339 28.26 -8.55 -23.12
CA VAL A 339 26.85 -8.86 -22.77
C VAL A 339 26.57 -8.60 -21.29
N SER A 340 27.51 -8.95 -20.41
CA SER A 340 27.38 -8.71 -18.97
C SER A 340 27.38 -7.22 -18.64
N ALA A 341 28.26 -6.43 -19.27
CA ALA A 341 28.31 -4.99 -19.11
C ALA A 341 27.02 -4.33 -19.62
N LEU A 342 26.51 -4.75 -20.79
CA LEU A 342 25.22 -4.28 -21.32
C LEU A 342 24.05 -4.66 -20.39
N ALA A 343 24.06 -5.84 -19.78
CA ALA A 343 23.04 -6.25 -18.81
C ALA A 343 23.13 -5.48 -17.48
N ALA A 344 24.32 -5.02 -17.11
CA ALA A 344 24.57 -4.22 -15.91
C ALA A 344 24.29 -2.72 -16.09
N MET A 345 24.14 -2.23 -17.34
CA MET A 345 23.66 -0.88 -17.61
C MET A 345 22.28 -0.71 -16.97
N ARG A 346 22.22 0.12 -15.93
CA ARG A 346 20.95 0.54 -15.31
C ARG A 346 20.30 1.55 -16.25
N GLY A 347 19.05 1.28 -16.63
CA GLY A 347 18.19 2.26 -17.30
C GLY A 347 17.40 3.10 -16.31
#